data_AF-A0A3S5AEI5-F1
#
_entry.id   AF-A0A3S5AEI5-F1
#
_cell.length_a   1.000
_cell.length_b   1.000
_cell.length_c   1.000
_cell.angle_alpha   90.00
_cell.angle_beta   90.00
_cell.angle_gamma   90.00
#
_symmetry.space_group_name_H-M   'P 1'
#
loop_
_entity.id
_entity.type
_entity.pdbx_description
1 polymer ?
#
loop_
_entity_poly.entity_id
_entity_poly.type
_entity_poly.pdbx_seq_one_letter_code
_entity_poly.pdbx_strand_id
1 'polypeptide(L)'
;MVICNDIMAYVFGFFFGRTPLIKLSPKKTWEGFIGGGLSTLVLGVVLSSCLVRHNHFVCPIDYDDVAGELTMNCVRSPVFTPKVYNVSSLLVSTV
;
A
#
# COMPACT_ATOMS: atom_id res chain seq x y z
N MET A 1 0.25 -8.30 3.85
CA MET A 1 1.47 -7.95 3.09
C MET A 1 2.51 -9.06 3.09
N VAL A 2 2.87 -9.67 4.22
CA VAL A 2 3.89 -10.76 4.28
C VAL A 2 3.58 -11.93 3.32
N ILE A 3 2.34 -12.42 3.31
CA ILE A 3 1.93 -13.51 2.41
C ILE A 3 2.01 -13.08 0.94
N CYS A 4 1.56 -11.87 0.61
CA CYS A 4 1.64 -11.33 -0.75
C CYS A 4 3.10 -11.17 -1.19
N ASN A 5 3.98 -10.73 -0.29
CA ASN A 5 5.42 -10.62 -0.54
C ASN A 5 6.04 -11.98 -0.87
N ASP A 6 5.73 -13.03 -0.10
CA ASP A 6 6.24 -14.40 -0.37
C ASP A 6 5.74 -14.95 -1.71
N ILE A 7 4.46 -14.76 -2.04
CA ILE A 7 3.89 -15.20 -3.32
C ILE A 7 4.52 -14.43 -4.48
N MET A 8 4.67 -13.10 -4.37
CA MET A 8 5.24 -12.28 -5.43
C MET A 8 6.74 -12.52 -5.60
N ALA A 9 7.50 -12.68 -4.51
CA ALA A 9 8.91 -13.06 -4.57
C ALA A 9 9.10 -14.42 -5.25
N TYR A 10 8.18 -15.37 -5.02
CA TYR A 10 8.16 -16.63 -5.73
C TYR A 10 7.82 -16.47 -7.22
N VAL A 11 6.79 -15.68 -7.58
CA VAL A 11 6.39 -15.43 -8.98
C VAL A 11 7.53 -14.75 -9.75
N PHE A 12 8.09 -13.65 -9.23
CA PHE A 12 9.22 -12.97 -9.88
C PHE A 12 10.48 -13.83 -9.87
N GLY A 13 10.71 -14.60 -8.81
CA GLY A 13 11.81 -15.56 -8.73
C GLY A 13 11.69 -16.72 -9.73
N PHE A 14 10.47 -17.16 -10.05
CA PHE A 14 10.23 -18.22 -11.04
C PHE A 14 10.39 -17.72 -12.48
N PHE A 15 9.87 -16.53 -12.80
CA PHE A 15 9.94 -15.98 -14.16
C PHE A 15 11.32 -15.40 -14.52
N PHE A 16 11.98 -14.72 -13.58
CA PHE A 16 13.21 -13.98 -13.85
C PHE A 16 14.43 -14.52 -13.11
N GLY A 17 14.29 -15.52 -12.23
CA GLY A 17 15.38 -16.00 -11.39
C GLY A 17 16.52 -16.67 -12.14
N ARG A 18 17.52 -15.89 -12.56
CA ARG A 18 18.75 -16.37 -13.17
C ARG A 18 19.91 -16.38 -12.17
N THR A 19 19.88 -15.51 -11.16
CA THR A 19 20.99 -15.32 -10.20
C THR A 19 20.63 -15.77 -8.77
N PRO A 20 21.27 -16.83 -8.23
CA PRO A 20 21.03 -17.28 -6.87
C PRO A 20 21.63 -16.32 -5.83
N LEU A 21 20.85 -16.02 -4.78
CA LEU A 21 21.19 -15.07 -3.70
C LEU A 21 22.30 -15.60 -2.78
N ILE A 22 22.33 -16.92 -2.54
CA ILE A 22 23.24 -17.55 -1.58
C ILE A 22 23.49 -19.02 -1.97
N LYS A 23 24.73 -19.53 -1.86
CA LYS A 23 25.05 -20.93 -2.19
C LYS A 23 24.39 -21.96 -1.26
N LEU A 24 23.98 -21.54 -0.07
CA LEU A 24 23.26 -22.37 0.90
C LEU A 24 21.79 -22.63 0.50
N SER A 25 21.20 -21.76 -0.34
CA SER A 25 19.81 -21.88 -0.81
C SER A 25 19.72 -21.54 -2.30
N PRO A 26 20.03 -22.50 -3.19
CA PRO A 26 20.11 -22.27 -4.63
C PRO A 26 18.78 -21.89 -5.29
N LYS A 27 17.66 -21.97 -4.56
CA LYS A 27 16.31 -21.62 -5.05
C LYS A 27 15.89 -20.17 -4.75
N LYS A 28 16.62 -19.43 -3.90
CA LYS A 28 16.34 -18.00 -3.67
C LYS A 28 17.16 -17.16 -4.64
N THR A 29 16.52 -16.24 -5.36
CA THR A 29 17.15 -15.40 -6.38
C THR A 29 17.14 -13.93 -5.99
N TRP A 30 18.15 -13.17 -6.47
CA TRP A 30 18.26 -11.72 -6.20
C TRP A 30 17.11 -10.94 -6.85
N GLU A 31 16.71 -11.38 -8.03
CA GLU A 31 15.59 -10.85 -8.80
C GLU A 31 14.24 -11.05 -8.09
N GLY A 32 14.03 -12.22 -7.46
CA GLY A 32 12.83 -12.49 -6.67
C GLY A 32 12.74 -11.63 -5.40
N PHE A 33 13.86 -11.37 -4.73
CA PHE A 33 13.89 -10.52 -3.52
C PHE A 33 13.52 -9.07 -3.84
N ILE A 34 14.11 -8.50 -4.90
CA ILE A 34 13.81 -7.13 -5.33
C ILE A 34 12.39 -7.03 -5.90
N GLY A 35 11.96 -8.02 -6.68
CA GLY A 35 10.60 -8.09 -7.20
C GLY A 35 9.55 -8.15 -6.10
N GLY A 36 9.79 -8.93 -5.03
CA GLY A 36 8.92 -8.98 -3.85
C GLY A 36 8.84 -7.65 -3.11
N GLY A 37 10.00 -7.00 -2.90
CA GLY A 37 10.06 -5.68 -2.27
C GLY A 37 9.31 -4.60 -3.05
N LEU A 38 9.58 -4.49 -4.35
CA LEU A 38 8.91 -3.53 -5.23
C LEU A 38 7.41 -3.80 -5.32
N SER A 39 7.01 -5.07 -5.46
CA SER A 39 5.60 -5.45 -5.51
C SER A 39 4.87 -5.12 -4.22
N THR A 40 5.49 -5.32 -3.05
CA THR A 40 4.90 -4.96 -1.76
C THR A 40 4.69 -3.45 -1.64
N LEU A 41 5.62 -2.65 -2.15
CA LEU A 41 5.51 -1.20 -2.17
C LEU A 41 4.32 -0.72 -3.03
N VAL A 42 4.19 -1.28 -4.24
CA VAL A 42 3.07 -1.01 -5.15
C VAL A 42 1.74 -1.48 -4.54
N LEU A 43 1.66 -2.72 -4.07
CA LEU A 43 0.46 -3.26 -3.42
C LEU A 43 0.06 -2.44 -2.21
N GLY A 44 1.01 -1.90 -1.45
CA GLY A 44 0.73 -1.07 -0.28
C GLY A 44 0.03 0.23 -0.63
N VAL A 45 0.56 0.93 -1.64
CA VAL A 45 -0.05 2.18 -2.13
C VAL A 45 -1.42 1.91 -2.75
N VAL A 46 -1.56 0.86 -3.56
CA VAL A 46 -2.83 0.50 -4.22
C VAL A 46 -3.88 0.08 -3.19
N LEU A 47 -3.53 -0.82 -2.26
CA LEU A 47 -4.45 -1.26 -1.21
C LEU A 47 -4.88 -0.07 -0.34
N SER A 48 -3.93 0.76 0.11
CA SER A 48 -4.25 1.96 0.90
C SER A 48 -5.24 2.87 0.17
N SER A 49 -5.00 3.14 -1.12
CA SER A 49 -5.89 3.96 -1.95
C SER A 49 -7.29 3.35 -2.10
N CYS A 50 -7.36 2.02 -2.20
CA CYS A 50 -8.62 1.30 -2.32
C CYS A 50 -9.43 1.33 -1.01
N LEU A 51 -8.77 1.09 0.13
CA LEU A 51 -9.42 1.08 1.44
C LEU A 51 -9.96 2.46 1.84
N VAL A 52 -9.22 3.54 1.53
CA VAL A 52 -9.65 4.92 1.82
C VAL A 52 -10.94 5.32 1.07
N ARG A 53 -11.29 4.62 -0.03
CA ARG A 53 -12.54 4.86 -0.77
C ARG A 53 -13.78 4.44 0.03
N HIS A 54 -13.66 3.46 0.91
CA HIS A 54 -14.77 2.89 1.68
C HIS A 54 -14.92 3.60 3.03
N ASN A 55 -16.09 4.22 3.26
CA ASN A 55 -16.37 4.96 4.49
C ASN A 55 -16.24 4.09 5.75
N HIS A 56 -16.52 2.79 5.67
CA HIS A 56 -16.39 1.86 6.78
C HIS A 56 -14.96 1.76 7.36
N PHE A 57 -13.92 2.00 6.56
CA PHE A 57 -12.52 1.93 7.03
C PHE A 57 -11.95 3.30 7.42
N VAL A 58 -12.68 4.39 7.14
CA VAL A 58 -12.23 5.76 7.37
C VAL A 58 -13.01 6.41 8.52
N CYS A 59 -14.29 6.07 8.66
CA CYS A 59 -15.18 6.63 9.65
C CYS A 59 -15.36 5.71 10.85
N PRO A 60 -15.28 6.23 12.08
CA PRO A 60 -15.70 5.48 13.27
C PRO A 60 -17.20 5.23 13.22
N ILE A 61 -17.64 4.16 13.90
CA ILE A 61 -19.06 3.85 14.09
C ILE A 61 -19.60 4.80 15.16
N ASP A 62 -20.63 5.57 14.82
CA ASP A 62 -21.29 6.51 15.72
C ASP A 62 -22.77 6.14 15.89
N TYR A 63 -23.34 6.44 17.05
CA TYR A 63 -24.75 6.13 17.36
C TYR A 63 -25.55 7.42 17.24
N ASP A 64 -26.45 7.48 16.27
CA ASP A 64 -27.25 8.68 16.05
C ASP A 64 -28.50 8.62 16.94
N ASP A 65 -28.55 9.47 17.97
CA ASP A 65 -29.65 9.51 18.95
C ASP A 65 -31.00 9.91 18.32
N VAL A 66 -30.99 10.56 17.14
CA VAL A 66 -32.21 11.05 16.47
C VAL A 66 -32.79 10.00 15.51
N ALA A 67 -31.95 9.21 14.85
CA ALA A 67 -32.38 8.11 13.99
C ALA A 67 -32.54 6.77 14.74
N GLY A 68 -31.94 6.63 15.93
CA GLY A 68 -31.94 5.38 16.70
C GLY A 68 -31.10 4.26 16.06
N GLU A 69 -30.27 4.60 15.06
CA GLU A 69 -29.46 3.66 14.27
C GLU A 69 -27.96 3.96 14.39
N LEU A 70 -27.16 2.91 14.19
CA LEU A 70 -25.72 3.02 14.04
C LEU A 70 -25.39 3.60 12.65
N THR A 71 -24.81 4.81 12.61
CA THR A 71 -24.43 5.44 11.36
C THR A 71 -22.91 5.47 11.19
N MET A 72 -22.46 5.36 9.93
CA MET A 72 -21.05 5.33 9.55
C MET A 72 -20.69 6.52 8.64
N ASN A 73 -21.55 7.54 8.63
CA ASN A 73 -21.42 8.72 7.79
C ASN A 73 -20.72 9.82 8.58
N CYS A 74 -19.40 9.90 8.45
CA CYS A 74 -18.59 10.94 9.09
C CYS A 74 -17.98 11.92 8.08
N VAL A 75 -17.63 13.11 8.55
CA VAL A 75 -16.74 14.02 7.82
C VAL A 75 -15.33 13.43 7.87
N ARG A 76 -14.77 13.08 6.70
CA ARG A 76 -13.43 12.48 6.63
C ARG A 76 -12.37 13.43 7.19
N SER A 77 -11.49 12.90 8.04
CA SER A 77 -10.34 13.63 8.57
C SER A 77 -9.43 14.13 7.44
N PRO A 78 -8.82 15.32 7.56
CA PRO A 78 -7.96 15.91 6.53
C PRO A 78 -6.75 15.06 6.14
N VAL A 79 -6.40 14.05 6.94
CA VAL A 79 -5.34 13.07 6.64
C VAL A 79 -5.71 12.16 5.46
N PHE A 80 -7.01 11.88 5.27
CA PHE A 80 -7.53 11.01 4.22
C PHE A 80 -8.02 11.79 2.99
N THR A 81 -7.87 13.11 3.00
CA THR A 81 -8.23 13.98 1.86
C THR A 81 -6.97 14.51 1.20
N PRO A 82 -6.89 14.54 -0.14
CA PRO A 82 -5.76 15.14 -0.83
C PRO A 82 -5.66 16.62 -0.47
N LYS A 83 -4.50 17.03 0.05
CA LYS A 83 -4.18 18.43 0.35
C LYS A 83 -3.21 18.97 -0.68
N VAL A 84 -3.50 20.17 -1.18
CA VAL A 84 -2.58 20.94 -2.02
C VAL A 84 -1.64 21.71 -1.11
N TYR A 85 -0.34 21.48 -1.24
CA TYR A 85 0.70 22.20 -0.51
C TYR A 85 1.46 23.09 -1.50
N ASN A 86 1.56 24.39 -1.20
CA ASN A 86 2.43 25.29 -1.94
C ASN A 86 3.86 25.13 -1.42
N VAL A 87 4.72 24.49 -2.22
CA VAL A 87 6.16 24.40 -1.96
C VAL A 87 6.90 25.58 -2.57
N SER A 88 8.05 25.96 -1.99
CA SER A 88 8.85 27.09 -2.50
C SER A 88 9.37 26.80 -3.92
N SER A 89 9.53 27.85 -4.72
CA SER A 89 9.91 27.78 -6.14
C SER A 89 11.26 27.09 -6.39
N LEU A 90 12.12 26.95 -5.37
CA LEU A 90 13.42 26.29 -5.47
C LEU A 90 13.34 24.76 -5.61
N LEU A 91 12.28 24.12 -5.12
CA LEU A 91 12.08 22.66 -5.21
C LEU A 91 11.32 22.23 -6.47
N VAL A 92 10.63 23.15 -7.13
CA VAL A 92 9.85 22.87 -8.36
C VAL A 92 10.74 22.80 -9.60
N SER A 93 11.88 23.51 -9.62
CA SER A 93 12.81 23.47 -10.76
C SER A 93 13.72 22.23 -10.83
N THR A 94 13.74 21.38 -9.79
CA THR A 94 14.65 20.22 -9.69
C THR A 94 13.99 18.87 -9.98
N VAL A 95 12.69 18.85 -10.31
CA VAL A 95 11.94 17.67 -10.79
C VAL A 95 11.57 17.90 -12.25
#